data_AF-A0A7V2QI91-F1
#
_entry.id   AF-A0A7V2QI91-F1
#
_cell.length_a   1.000
_cell.length_b   1.000
_cell.length_c   1.000
_cell.angle_alpha   90.00
_cell.angle_beta   90.00
_cell.angle_gamma   90.00
#
_symmetry.space_group_name_H-M   'P 1'
#
loop_
_entity.id
_entity.type
_entity.pdbx_description
1 polymer ?
#
loop_
_entity_poly.entity_id
_entity_poly.type
_entity_poly.pdbx_seq_one_letter_code
_entity_poly.pdbx_strand_id
1 'polypeptide(L)'
;MRRHLMACPERQAVIAAAEQGPGRTETLFHLQVEDAWRGDYWLHLEMRGSATLDTLDRYLRAIWLECCGHLSRFSIRGWGSPDIPMSRRAKEVFAPGRTFIHQYDFGTTSETRIKVLSSRQGKPTTGHPIALMARNVPPEIPCIECGRPARWLCVECLVVEGVFGALCDEHATTHPHKEYGEPLPLVNSPRMGMCGYRGPAEPPY
;
A
#
# COMPACT_ATOMS: atom_id res chain seq x y z
N MET A 1 4.91 14.31 3.79
CA MET A 1 5.74 13.28 4.45
C MET A 1 7.18 13.20 3.93
N ARG A 2 7.46 13.10 2.62
CA ARG A 2 8.83 13.06 2.03
C ARG A 2 9.90 13.93 2.71
N ARG A 3 9.67 15.26 2.81
CA ARG A 3 10.65 16.20 3.40
C ARG A 3 10.94 15.91 4.87
N HIS A 4 9.92 15.53 5.63
CA HIS A 4 10.05 15.17 7.03
C HIS A 4 10.94 13.93 7.19
N LEU A 5 10.71 12.85 6.41
CA LEU A 5 11.52 11.64 6.50
C LEU A 5 13.00 11.89 6.20
N MET A 6 13.33 12.81 5.29
CA MET A 6 14.73 13.15 5.00
C MET A 6 15.44 13.82 6.19
N ALA A 7 14.71 14.66 6.94
CA ALA A 7 15.25 15.43 8.07
C ALA A 7 14.95 14.80 9.46
N CYS A 8 14.24 13.67 9.50
CA CYS A 8 13.76 13.05 10.74
C CYS A 8 14.94 12.53 11.60
N PRO A 9 15.16 13.08 12.82
CA PRO A 9 16.28 12.67 13.67
C PRO A 9 16.21 11.20 14.09
N GLU A 10 15.01 10.68 14.38
CA GLU A 10 14.81 9.27 14.74
C GLU A 10 15.24 8.35 13.60
N ARG A 11 14.89 8.70 12.35
CA ARG A 11 15.32 7.95 11.18
C ARG A 11 16.84 8.00 11.00
N GLN A 12 17.47 9.15 11.24
CA GLN A 12 18.93 9.26 11.19
C GLN A 12 19.60 8.41 12.26
N ALA A 13 19.04 8.33 13.47
CA ALA A 13 19.53 7.46 14.53
C ALA A 13 19.41 5.97 14.15
N VAL A 14 18.29 5.54 13.57
CA VAL A 14 18.09 4.17 13.07
C VAL A 14 19.11 3.82 11.98
N ILE A 15 19.36 4.74 11.04
CA ILE A 15 20.38 4.54 10.00
C ILE A 15 21.77 4.43 10.62
N ALA A 16 22.13 5.36 11.51
CA ALA A 16 23.44 5.36 12.15
C ALA A 16 23.69 4.06 12.94
N ALA A 17 22.69 3.55 13.65
CA ALA A 17 22.76 2.26 14.33
C ALA A 17 22.94 1.10 13.34
N ALA A 18 22.19 1.09 12.23
CA ALA A 18 22.30 0.07 11.20
C ALA A 18 23.69 0.04 10.54
N GLU A 19 24.31 1.20 10.30
CA GLU A 19 25.65 1.30 9.71
C GLU A 19 26.75 0.70 10.61
N GLN A 20 26.57 0.76 11.94
CA GLN A 20 27.48 0.11 12.90
C GLN A 20 27.23 -1.40 13.04
N GLY A 21 26.06 -1.88 12.63
CA GLY A 21 25.66 -3.29 12.71
C GLY A 21 26.39 -4.21 11.72
N PRO A 22 26.24 -5.54 11.84
CA PRO A 22 26.76 -6.48 10.88
C PRO A 22 25.98 -6.40 9.55
N GLY A 23 26.62 -6.82 8.45
CA GLY A 23 25.97 -6.87 7.13
C GLY A 23 26.75 -6.13 6.05
N ARG A 24 26.30 -6.28 4.81
CA ARG A 24 26.94 -5.66 3.64
C ARG A 24 26.23 -4.36 3.29
N THR A 25 27.01 -3.37 2.88
CA THR A 25 26.50 -2.17 2.23
C THR A 25 25.85 -2.55 0.91
N GLU A 26 24.66 -2.02 0.66
CA GLU A 26 23.97 -2.11 -0.62
C GLU A 26 23.20 -0.84 -0.95
N THR A 27 22.74 -0.72 -2.20
CA THR A 27 21.83 0.35 -2.61
C THR A 27 20.47 0.14 -1.95
N LEU A 28 19.96 1.14 -1.26
CA LEU A 28 18.65 1.14 -0.61
C LEU A 28 17.78 2.23 -1.23
N PHE A 29 16.59 1.87 -1.67
CA PHE A 29 15.67 2.78 -2.36
C PHE A 29 14.59 3.29 -1.40
N HIS A 30 14.37 4.61 -1.41
CA HIS A 30 13.19 5.21 -0.80
C HIS A 30 12.07 5.24 -1.84
N LEU A 31 11.07 4.38 -1.65
CA LEU A 31 9.88 4.34 -2.48
C LEU A 31 8.76 5.12 -1.81
N GLN A 32 8.02 5.90 -2.59
CA GLN A 32 6.68 6.35 -2.24
C GLN A 32 5.69 5.58 -3.09
N VAL A 33 4.83 4.81 -2.45
CA VAL A 33 3.75 4.08 -3.09
C VAL A 33 2.45 4.80 -2.75
N GLU A 34 1.64 5.10 -3.74
CA GLU A 34 0.36 5.79 -3.56
C GLU A 34 -0.72 5.11 -4.42
N ASP A 35 -1.99 5.22 -4.02
CA ASP A 35 -3.08 4.89 -4.92
C ASP A 35 -3.06 5.80 -6.15
N ALA A 36 -3.37 5.26 -7.33
CA ALA A 36 -3.20 6.00 -8.58
C ALA A 36 -4.23 7.12 -8.78
N TRP A 37 -5.33 7.11 -8.02
CA TRP A 37 -6.54 7.90 -8.28
C TRP A 37 -6.64 9.15 -7.42
N ARG A 38 -6.77 8.98 -6.09
CA ARG A 38 -7.02 10.09 -5.15
C ARG A 38 -5.77 10.50 -4.38
N GLY A 39 -4.82 9.58 -4.20
CA GLY A 39 -3.61 9.81 -3.41
C GLY A 39 -3.85 9.91 -1.90
N ASP A 40 -5.04 9.47 -1.46
CA ASP A 40 -5.44 9.44 -0.04
C ASP A 40 -4.67 8.34 0.72
N TYR A 41 -4.25 7.29 0.02
CA TYR A 41 -3.50 6.16 0.57
C TYR A 41 -2.06 6.19 0.07
N TRP A 42 -1.09 6.25 0.99
CA TRP A 42 0.33 6.22 0.64
C TRP A 42 1.18 5.46 1.67
N LEU A 43 2.26 4.82 1.18
CA LEU A 43 3.34 4.24 1.96
C LEU A 43 4.66 4.89 1.57
N HIS A 44 5.55 5.08 2.54
CA HIS A 44 6.96 5.27 2.32
C HIS A 44 7.71 4.01 2.74
N LEU A 45 8.47 3.44 1.82
CA LEU A 45 9.19 2.18 1.99
C LEU A 45 10.70 2.37 1.79
N GLU A 46 11.51 1.71 2.61
CA GLU A 46 12.92 1.45 2.29
C GLU A 46 13.03 0.05 1.71
N MET A 47 13.47 -0.08 0.47
CA MET A 47 13.63 -1.38 -0.21
C MET A 47 15.10 -1.66 -0.52
N ARG A 48 15.55 -2.87 -0.21
CA ARG A 48 16.87 -3.37 -0.59
C ARG A 48 17.00 -3.46 -2.11
N GLY A 49 18.09 -2.93 -2.66
CA GLY A 49 18.37 -3.00 -4.10
C GLY A 49 18.60 -4.42 -4.59
N SER A 50 19.00 -5.34 -3.70
CA SER A 50 19.10 -6.77 -4.00
C SER A 50 17.76 -7.51 -4.07
N ALA A 51 16.67 -6.95 -3.50
CA ALA A 51 15.35 -7.57 -3.51
C ALA A 51 14.70 -7.49 -4.90
N THR A 52 13.82 -8.45 -5.20
CA THR A 52 13.12 -8.56 -6.50
C THR A 52 11.84 -7.74 -6.54
N LEU A 53 11.33 -7.45 -7.75
CA LEU A 53 9.99 -6.88 -7.89
C LEU A 53 8.89 -7.80 -7.38
N ASP A 54 9.05 -9.13 -7.46
CA ASP A 54 8.20 -10.11 -6.77
C ASP A 54 8.11 -9.85 -5.26
N THR A 55 9.24 -9.48 -4.64
CA THR A 55 9.25 -9.16 -3.20
C THR A 55 8.42 -7.91 -2.91
N LEU A 56 8.47 -6.90 -3.79
CA LEU A 56 7.64 -5.71 -3.67
C LEU A 56 6.16 -6.02 -3.93
N ASP A 57 5.85 -6.84 -4.93
CA ASP A 57 4.49 -7.30 -5.22
C ASP A 57 3.85 -7.95 -4.00
N ARG A 58 4.51 -8.98 -3.45
CA ARG A 58 4.02 -9.70 -2.27
C ARG A 58 3.87 -8.77 -1.07
N TYR A 59 4.79 -7.83 -0.89
CA TYR A 59 4.69 -6.84 0.17
C TYR A 59 3.44 -5.95 0.01
N LEU A 60 3.24 -5.37 -1.17
CA LEU A 60 2.08 -4.50 -1.47
C LEU A 60 0.77 -5.26 -1.36
N ARG A 61 0.73 -6.49 -1.84
CA ARG A 61 -0.44 -7.38 -1.70
C ARG A 61 -0.74 -7.66 -0.24
N ALA A 62 0.24 -8.07 0.54
CA ALA A 62 0.02 -8.40 1.94
C ALA A 62 -0.45 -7.20 2.77
N ILE A 63 0.13 -6.01 2.57
CA ILE A 63 -0.25 -4.83 3.36
C ILE A 63 -1.53 -4.14 2.85
N TRP A 64 -1.88 -4.25 1.56
CA TRP A 64 -2.92 -3.40 0.96
C TRP A 64 -3.86 -4.05 -0.05
N LEU A 65 -3.50 -5.13 -0.76
CA LEU A 65 -4.22 -5.49 -1.99
C LEU A 65 -4.75 -6.93 -2.03
N GLU A 66 -4.20 -7.87 -1.28
CA GLU A 66 -4.56 -9.28 -1.43
C GLU A 66 -5.98 -9.58 -0.98
N CYS A 67 -6.78 -10.23 -1.84
CA CYS A 67 -8.10 -10.74 -1.47
C CYS A 67 -8.34 -12.20 -1.88
N CYS A 68 -7.86 -12.64 -3.05
CA CYS A 68 -8.23 -13.95 -3.63
C CYS A 68 -7.12 -14.61 -4.48
N GLY A 69 -5.87 -14.18 -4.37
CA GLY A 69 -4.73 -14.73 -5.10
C GLY A 69 -4.64 -14.29 -6.56
N HIS A 70 -5.21 -13.13 -6.91
CA HIS A 70 -5.19 -12.62 -8.28
C HIS A 70 -3.78 -12.27 -8.78
N LEU A 71 -3.66 -12.16 -10.11
CA LEU A 71 -2.42 -11.77 -10.78
C LEU A 71 -2.11 -10.29 -10.62
N SER A 72 -0.83 -9.96 -10.77
CA SER A 72 -0.33 -8.59 -10.74
C SER A 72 0.81 -8.38 -11.73
N ARG A 73 1.09 -7.11 -12.03
CA ARG A 73 2.15 -6.70 -12.95
C ARG A 73 2.78 -5.37 -12.57
N PHE A 74 4.04 -5.17 -13.00
CA PHE A 74 4.71 -3.87 -12.98
C PHE A 74 4.97 -3.38 -14.40
N SER A 75 4.81 -2.08 -14.62
CA SER A 75 5.13 -1.44 -15.89
C SER A 75 5.53 0.02 -15.71
N ILE A 76 5.95 0.69 -16.78
CA ILE A 76 6.34 2.10 -16.71
C ILE A 76 5.12 3.03 -16.78
N ARG A 77 4.10 2.70 -17.60
CA ARG A 77 2.91 3.56 -17.82
C ARG A 77 1.57 2.84 -17.66
N GLY A 78 1.54 1.68 -17.01
CA GLY A 78 0.31 0.90 -16.85
C GLY A 78 -0.03 0.06 -18.10
N TRP A 79 -1.31 -0.04 -18.40
CA TRP A 79 -1.82 -0.80 -19.54
C TRP A 79 -1.19 -0.37 -20.88
N GLY A 80 -0.96 -1.34 -21.77
CA GLY A 80 -0.30 -1.10 -23.07
C GLY A 80 1.23 -0.92 -22.99
N SER A 81 1.82 -0.81 -21.79
CA SER A 81 3.27 -0.89 -21.62
C SER A 81 3.75 -2.33 -21.48
N PRO A 82 4.99 -2.65 -21.90
CA PRO A 82 5.61 -3.94 -21.60
C PRO A 82 5.72 -4.19 -20.10
N ASP A 83 5.61 -5.45 -19.72
CA ASP A 83 5.85 -5.89 -18.35
C ASP A 83 7.31 -5.82 -17.96
N ILE A 84 7.56 -5.36 -16.74
CA ILE A 84 8.86 -5.50 -16.09
C ILE A 84 8.84 -6.86 -15.38
N PRO A 85 9.75 -7.80 -15.71
CA PRO A 85 9.73 -9.13 -15.11
C PRO A 85 9.88 -9.08 -13.59
N MET A 86 9.02 -9.83 -12.88
CA MET A 86 9.00 -9.92 -11.41
C MET A 86 10.34 -10.39 -10.81
N SER A 87 11.13 -11.16 -11.57
CA SER A 87 12.43 -11.67 -11.18
C SER A 87 13.55 -10.61 -11.15
N ARG A 88 13.33 -9.43 -11.75
CA ARG A 88 14.32 -8.35 -11.77
C ARG A 88 14.54 -7.79 -10.37
N ARG A 89 15.80 -7.49 -10.06
CA ARG A 89 16.16 -6.84 -8.78
C ARG A 89 15.88 -5.35 -8.85
N ALA A 90 15.51 -4.75 -7.73
CA ALA A 90 15.23 -3.32 -7.61
C ALA A 90 16.39 -2.46 -8.16
N LYS A 91 17.66 -2.83 -7.87
CA LYS A 91 18.84 -2.12 -8.40
C LYS A 91 18.99 -2.16 -9.92
N GLU A 92 18.33 -3.09 -10.58
CA GLU A 92 18.38 -3.28 -12.04
C GLU A 92 17.26 -2.52 -12.77
N VAL A 93 16.29 -1.96 -12.01
CA VAL A 93 15.07 -1.34 -12.54
C VAL A 93 14.92 0.09 -12.03
N PHE A 94 15.14 0.32 -10.74
CA PHE A 94 14.88 1.60 -10.09
C PHE A 94 16.01 2.59 -10.26
N ALA A 95 15.63 3.82 -10.57
CA ALA A 95 16.50 4.99 -10.53
C ALA A 95 15.74 6.15 -9.89
N PRO A 96 16.38 6.98 -9.04
CA PRO A 96 15.74 8.16 -8.45
C PRO A 96 15.07 9.05 -9.50
N GLY A 97 13.87 9.55 -9.16
CA GLY A 97 13.05 10.37 -10.06
C GLY A 97 12.19 9.57 -11.04
N ARG A 98 12.33 8.24 -11.11
CA ARG A 98 11.47 7.39 -11.94
C ARG A 98 10.19 7.00 -11.22
N THR A 99 9.15 6.77 -12.01
CA THR A 99 7.84 6.31 -11.55
C THR A 99 7.45 5.06 -12.31
N PHE A 100 6.83 4.12 -11.60
CA PHE A 100 6.34 2.85 -12.11
C PHE A 100 4.90 2.65 -11.68
N ILE A 101 4.18 1.81 -12.40
CA ILE A 101 2.80 1.42 -12.11
C ILE A 101 2.80 -0.05 -11.70
N HIS A 102 2.10 -0.35 -10.60
CA HIS A 102 1.75 -1.70 -10.19
C HIS A 102 0.24 -1.87 -10.30
N GLN A 103 -0.19 -2.99 -10.88
CA GLN A 103 -1.59 -3.30 -11.10
C GLN A 103 -1.85 -4.68 -10.51
N TYR A 104 -2.75 -4.77 -9.55
CA TYR A 104 -3.21 -6.02 -8.95
C TYR A 104 -4.69 -6.25 -9.29
N ASP A 105 -5.02 -7.49 -9.64
CA ASP A 105 -6.32 -7.94 -10.13
C ASP A 105 -6.70 -7.32 -11.48
N PHE A 106 -6.76 -8.12 -12.55
CA PHE A 106 -7.06 -7.60 -13.89
C PHE A 106 -8.56 -7.47 -14.18
N GLY A 107 -9.43 -8.03 -13.32
CA GLY A 107 -10.87 -7.84 -13.41
C GLY A 107 -11.34 -6.61 -12.62
N THR A 108 -10.82 -6.43 -11.40
CA THR A 108 -11.09 -5.27 -10.54
C THR A 108 -9.78 -4.63 -10.10
N THR A 109 -9.19 -3.85 -11.01
CA THR A 109 -7.81 -3.37 -10.87
C THR A 109 -7.64 -2.33 -9.79
N SER A 110 -6.80 -2.67 -8.82
CA SER A 110 -6.15 -1.72 -7.94
C SER A 110 -4.83 -1.29 -8.56
N GLU A 111 -4.77 -0.02 -8.98
CA GLU A 111 -3.55 0.57 -9.53
C GLU A 111 -2.82 1.39 -8.46
N THR A 112 -1.54 1.10 -8.26
CA THR A 112 -0.66 1.86 -7.37
C THR A 112 0.52 2.44 -8.14
N ARG A 113 0.85 3.69 -7.81
CA ARG A 113 1.98 4.43 -8.41
C ARG A 113 3.17 4.38 -7.47
N ILE A 114 4.33 3.98 -7.98
CA ILE A 114 5.56 3.79 -7.23
C ILE A 114 6.58 4.82 -7.71
N LYS A 115 6.82 5.84 -6.90
CA LYS A 115 7.84 6.87 -7.15
C LYS A 115 9.12 6.52 -6.41
N VAL A 116 10.24 6.44 -7.13
CA VAL A 116 11.56 6.27 -6.54
C VAL A 116 12.08 7.65 -6.13
N LEU A 117 11.99 8.00 -4.85
CA LEU A 117 12.28 9.34 -4.37
C LEU A 117 13.78 9.63 -4.27
N SER A 118 14.54 8.65 -3.80
CA SER A 118 15.99 8.72 -3.64
C SER A 118 16.56 7.31 -3.44
N SER A 119 17.89 7.22 -3.47
CA SER A 119 18.62 6.04 -3.03
C SER A 119 19.77 6.43 -2.12
N ARG A 120 20.21 5.51 -1.26
CA ARG A 120 21.42 5.64 -0.44
C ARG A 120 22.26 4.37 -0.55
N GLN A 121 23.57 4.50 -0.38
CA GLN A 121 24.42 3.34 -0.06
C GLN A 121 24.44 3.20 1.45
N GLY A 122 24.26 1.98 1.95
CA GLY A 122 24.33 1.72 3.39
C GLY A 122 23.88 0.33 3.76
N LYS A 123 23.84 0.07 5.06
CA LYS A 123 23.28 -1.16 5.62
C LYS A 123 21.76 -1.02 5.79
N PRO A 124 20.98 -2.08 5.51
CA PRO A 124 19.53 -2.08 5.71
C PRO A 124 19.15 -1.77 7.17
N THR A 125 18.10 -0.99 7.37
CA THR A 125 17.60 -0.64 8.71
C THR A 125 16.89 -1.79 9.44
N THR A 126 16.51 -2.84 8.71
CA THR A 126 15.83 -4.03 9.27
C THR A 126 16.39 -5.31 8.63
N GLY A 127 16.08 -6.46 9.25
CA GLY A 127 16.37 -7.77 8.67
C GLY A 127 15.55 -8.09 7.41
N HIS A 128 14.46 -7.35 7.16
CA HIS A 128 13.56 -7.57 6.04
C HIS A 128 14.05 -6.88 4.75
N PRO A 129 13.65 -7.38 3.57
CA PRO A 129 13.99 -6.74 2.29
C PRO A 129 13.31 -5.37 2.10
N ILE A 130 12.19 -5.14 2.77
CA ILE A 130 11.40 -3.92 2.71
C ILE A 130 11.02 -3.52 4.13
N ALA A 131 11.21 -2.25 4.47
CA ALA A 131 10.79 -1.67 5.74
C ALA A 131 9.74 -0.58 5.51
N LEU A 132 8.64 -0.61 6.25
CA LEU A 132 7.68 0.48 6.32
C LEU A 132 8.29 1.65 7.10
N MET A 133 8.50 2.79 6.44
CA MET A 133 9.00 4.01 7.09
C MET A 133 7.88 4.93 7.56
N ALA A 134 6.81 5.04 6.77
CA ALA A 134 5.62 5.81 7.12
C ALA A 134 4.43 5.38 6.28
N ARG A 135 3.23 5.64 6.78
CA ARG A 135 1.96 5.51 6.07
C ARG A 135 1.03 6.66 6.43
N ASN A 136 0.05 6.94 5.60
CA ASN A 136 -1.00 7.88 5.94
C ASN A 136 -1.81 7.38 7.16
N VAL A 137 -2.41 8.32 7.86
CA VAL A 137 -3.54 8.03 8.75
C VAL A 137 -4.75 7.72 7.86
N PRO A 138 -5.52 6.65 8.12
CA PRO A 138 -6.74 6.39 7.36
C PRO A 138 -7.68 7.61 7.41
N PRO A 139 -8.30 8.00 6.29
CA PRO A 139 -9.26 9.09 6.27
C PRO A 139 -10.38 8.87 7.29
N GLU A 140 -10.80 9.92 7.99
CA GLU A 140 -12.01 9.87 8.81
C GLU A 140 -13.22 9.84 7.88
N ILE A 141 -14.00 8.77 8.00
CA ILE A 141 -15.20 8.55 7.18
C ILE A 141 -16.41 8.69 8.11
N PRO A 142 -17.31 9.65 7.86
CA PRO A 142 -18.53 9.79 8.65
C PRO A 142 -19.54 8.69 8.30
N CYS A 143 -20.30 8.26 9.29
CA CYS A 143 -21.45 7.39 9.11
C CYS A 143 -22.53 8.12 8.31
N ILE A 144 -23.07 7.46 7.29
CA ILE A 144 -24.07 8.04 6.39
C ILE A 144 -25.39 8.40 7.12
N GLU A 145 -25.71 7.73 8.23
CA GLU A 145 -26.96 7.97 8.96
C GLU A 145 -26.86 9.06 10.04
N CYS A 146 -25.73 9.15 10.76
CA CYS A 146 -25.61 10.06 11.92
C CYS A 146 -24.37 10.96 11.93
N GLY A 147 -23.47 10.83 10.95
CA GLY A 147 -22.26 11.64 10.85
C GLY A 147 -21.12 11.30 11.83
N ARG A 148 -21.34 10.46 12.84
CA ARG A 148 -20.27 9.95 13.74
C ARG A 148 -19.24 9.10 12.97
N PRO A 149 -18.01 8.91 13.48
CA PRO A 149 -17.01 8.08 12.80
C PRO A 149 -17.53 6.68 12.46
N ALA A 150 -17.41 6.31 11.19
CA ALA A 150 -17.76 5.00 10.68
C ALA A 150 -16.63 3.98 10.88
N ARG A 151 -17.01 2.71 10.95
CA ARG A 151 -16.10 1.56 11.03
C ARG A 151 -16.37 0.50 9.98
N TRP A 152 -17.55 0.55 9.37
CA TRP A 152 -18.06 -0.49 8.48
C TRP A 152 -18.48 0.09 7.14
N LEU A 153 -18.45 -0.72 6.11
CA LEU A 153 -18.89 -0.43 4.75
C LEU A 153 -19.94 -1.46 4.35
N CYS A 154 -21.14 -1.00 4.04
CA CYS A 154 -22.15 -1.83 3.42
C CYS A 154 -21.83 -2.00 1.92
N VAL A 155 -21.55 -3.23 1.50
CA VAL A 155 -21.24 -3.57 0.11
C VAL A 155 -22.47 -3.38 -0.79
N GLU A 156 -23.66 -3.68 -0.28
CA GLU A 156 -24.91 -3.51 -1.03
C GLU A 156 -25.18 -2.05 -1.36
N CYS A 157 -24.99 -1.11 -0.41
CA CYS A 157 -25.05 0.32 -0.71
C CYS A 157 -24.07 0.73 -1.80
N LEU A 158 -22.84 0.20 -1.74
CA LEU A 158 -21.79 0.56 -2.70
C LEU A 158 -22.10 0.05 -4.10
N VAL A 159 -22.55 -1.20 -4.24
CA VAL A 159 -22.70 -1.89 -5.53
C VAL A 159 -24.08 -1.70 -6.13
N VAL A 160 -25.14 -1.74 -5.32
CA VAL A 160 -26.54 -1.66 -5.79
C VAL A 160 -27.02 -0.22 -5.82
N GLU A 161 -26.78 0.55 -4.76
CA GLU A 161 -27.27 1.94 -4.66
C GLU A 161 -26.28 2.96 -5.22
N GLY A 162 -25.02 2.58 -5.44
CA GLY A 162 -23.95 3.46 -5.90
C GLY A 162 -23.51 4.49 -4.86
N VAL A 163 -23.78 4.25 -3.57
CA VAL A 163 -23.48 5.18 -2.47
C VAL A 163 -22.45 4.56 -1.54
N PHE A 164 -21.51 5.37 -1.05
CA PHE A 164 -20.53 4.94 -0.07
C PHE A 164 -21.18 4.74 1.31
N GLY A 165 -21.80 3.57 1.53
CA GLY A 165 -22.57 3.21 2.72
C GLY A 165 -21.70 2.95 3.95
N ALA A 166 -21.02 3.98 4.44
CA ALA A 166 -20.20 3.93 5.64
C ALA A 166 -21.08 3.98 6.90
N LEU A 167 -20.89 3.03 7.83
CA LEU A 167 -21.73 2.85 9.01
C LEU A 167 -20.88 2.82 10.29
N CYS A 168 -21.40 3.41 11.37
CA CYS A 168 -20.85 3.18 12.72
C CYS A 168 -21.34 1.83 13.26
N ASP A 169 -20.81 1.40 14.42
CA ASP A 169 -21.15 0.09 15.01
C ASP A 169 -22.67 -0.10 15.20
N GLU A 170 -23.36 0.95 15.64
CA GLU A 170 -24.82 0.92 15.86
C GLU A 170 -25.58 0.70 14.55
N HIS A 171 -25.39 1.58 13.56
CA HIS A 171 -26.11 1.48 12.30
C HIS A 171 -25.69 0.24 11.49
N ALA A 172 -24.46 -0.27 11.63
CA ALA A 172 -24.07 -1.52 10.99
C ALA A 172 -24.89 -2.73 11.47
N THR A 173 -25.40 -2.73 12.70
CA THR A 173 -26.24 -3.80 13.24
C THR A 173 -27.71 -3.71 12.85
N THR A 174 -28.21 -2.50 12.63
CA THR A 174 -29.61 -2.23 12.29
C THR A 174 -29.86 -2.01 10.79
N HIS A 175 -28.78 -1.89 10.00
CA HIS A 175 -28.86 -1.64 8.56
C HIS A 175 -29.66 -2.75 7.85
N PRO A 176 -30.62 -2.41 6.96
CA PRO A 176 -31.55 -3.39 6.41
C PRO A 176 -30.94 -4.36 5.39
N HIS A 177 -29.75 -4.06 4.84
CA HIS A 177 -29.10 -4.86 3.79
C HIS A 177 -28.50 -6.15 4.32
N LYS A 178 -28.74 -7.26 3.61
CA LYS A 178 -28.29 -8.61 3.98
C LYS A 178 -27.83 -9.45 2.79
N GLU A 179 -28.11 -9.02 1.55
CA GLU A 179 -27.90 -9.85 0.36
C GLU A 179 -26.41 -10.00 0.02
N TYR A 180 -25.59 -9.01 0.38
CA TYR A 180 -24.14 -8.99 0.14
C TYR A 180 -23.30 -9.36 1.38
N GLY A 181 -23.92 -10.03 2.36
CA GLY A 181 -23.28 -10.43 3.61
C GLY A 181 -23.07 -9.28 4.60
N GLU A 182 -22.28 -9.55 5.63
CA GLU A 182 -22.01 -8.56 6.69
C GLU A 182 -21.18 -7.38 6.16
N PRO A 183 -21.41 -6.15 6.70
CA PRO A 183 -20.58 -5.00 6.41
C PRO A 183 -19.08 -5.29 6.58
N LEU A 184 -18.27 -4.78 5.65
CA LEU A 184 -16.81 -4.94 5.68
C LEU A 184 -16.18 -3.87 6.56
N PRO A 185 -15.08 -4.14 7.28
CA PRO A 185 -14.38 -3.11 8.02
C PRO A 185 -13.79 -2.06 7.07
N LEU A 186 -13.86 -0.79 7.47
CA LEU A 186 -13.12 0.29 6.84
C LEU A 186 -11.64 0.13 7.20
N VAL A 187 -10.79 0.01 6.19
CA VAL A 187 -9.35 -0.26 6.36
C VAL A 187 -8.50 0.75 5.60
N ASN A 188 -7.25 0.92 6.04
CA ASN A 188 -6.32 1.86 5.42
C ASN A 188 -5.71 1.30 4.12
N SER A 189 -6.55 1.10 3.10
CA SER A 189 -6.15 0.50 1.83
C SER A 189 -6.95 1.09 0.67
N PRO A 190 -6.31 1.27 -0.50
CA PRO A 190 -7.00 1.66 -1.73
C PRO A 190 -7.93 0.56 -2.30
N ARG A 191 -7.91 -0.66 -1.73
CA ARG A 191 -8.78 -1.77 -2.14
C ARG A 191 -10.05 -1.91 -1.31
N MET A 192 -10.25 -1.01 -0.35
CA MET A 192 -11.49 -0.96 0.43
C MET A 192 -12.72 -0.88 -0.48
N GLY A 193 -13.71 -1.75 -0.22
CA GLY A 193 -14.93 -1.84 -1.02
C GLY A 193 -14.83 -2.67 -2.30
N MET A 194 -13.67 -3.26 -2.60
CA MET A 194 -13.48 -4.13 -3.77
C MET A 194 -13.31 -5.60 -3.36
N CYS A 195 -13.98 -6.51 -4.07
CA CYS A 195 -13.80 -7.96 -3.97
C CYS A 195 -13.86 -8.51 -2.51
N GLY A 196 -14.71 -7.94 -1.66
CA GLY A 196 -14.84 -8.39 -0.28
C GLY A 196 -13.58 -8.18 0.58
N TYR A 197 -12.65 -7.31 0.17
CA TYR A 197 -11.39 -7.08 0.88
C TYR A 197 -11.62 -6.57 2.32
N ARG A 198 -11.03 -7.27 3.30
CA ARG A 198 -11.17 -6.99 4.74
C ARG A 198 -9.87 -6.55 5.42
N GLY A 199 -8.81 -6.29 4.66
CA GLY A 199 -7.44 -6.17 5.21
C GLY A 199 -6.70 -7.52 5.17
N PRO A 200 -5.53 -7.66 5.83
CA PRO A 200 -4.95 -6.76 6.83
C PRO A 200 -4.35 -5.48 6.25
N ALA A 201 -4.05 -4.51 7.13
CA ALA A 201 -3.31 -3.28 6.81
C ALA A 201 -1.94 -3.26 7.52
N GLU A 202 -1.35 -4.41 7.79
CA GLU A 202 -0.10 -4.54 8.55
C GLU A 202 1.06 -5.00 7.66
N PRO A 203 2.30 -4.57 7.93
CA PRO A 203 3.47 -5.12 7.22
C PRO A 203 3.57 -6.65 7.42
N PRO A 204 4.00 -7.41 6.41
CA PRO A 204 4.11 -8.86 6.49
C PRO A 204 5.40 -9.32 7.18
N TYR A 205 5.61 -8.90 8.43
CA TYR A 205 6.71 -9.34 9.29
C TYR A 205 6.42 -9.16 10.77
#